data_AF-A0A953NDN7-F1
#
_entry.id   AF-A0A953NDN7-F1
#
_cell.length_a   1.000
_cell.length_b   1.000
_cell.length_c   1.000
_cell.angle_alpha   90.00
_cell.angle_beta   90.00
_cell.angle_gamma   90.00
#
_symmetry.space_group_name_H-M   'P 1'
#
loop_
_entity.id
_entity.type
_entity.pdbx_description
1 polymer ?
#
loop_
_entity_poly.entity_id
_entity_poly.type
_entity_poly.pdbx_seq_one_letter_code
_entity_poly.pdbx_strand_id
1 'polypeptide(L)'
;MKRWVLFIILLVIFLVIGGSIDATTFRNPIKAANFTQLLNLLINFLWVLSLALLPLAIMMSAFYFLTGGGNDKQITAAKNILLYAFMGFIIITAARGLIPKIIGVLTT
;
A
#
# COMPACT_ATOMS: atom_id res chain seq x y z
N MET A 1 33.50 -56.98 -1.32
CA MET A 1 33.00 -56.00 -0.34
C MET A 1 31.63 -56.46 0.16
N LYS A 2 31.40 -56.50 1.48
CA LYS A 2 30.16 -57.06 2.06
C LYS A 2 28.97 -56.15 1.67
N ARG A 3 27.91 -56.72 1.06
CA ARG A 3 26.75 -55.98 0.50
C ARG A 3 26.08 -55.02 1.51
N TRP A 4 26.17 -55.32 2.80
CA TRP A 4 25.68 -54.49 3.91
C TRP A 4 26.41 -53.14 4.05
N VAL A 5 27.69 -53.05 3.66
CA VAL A 5 28.47 -51.80 3.73
C VAL A 5 27.98 -50.77 2.71
N LEU A 6 27.56 -51.23 1.52
CA LEU A 6 26.98 -50.36 0.49
C LEU A 6 25.65 -49.75 0.95
N PHE A 7 24.85 -50.52 1.69
CA PHE A 7 23.57 -50.05 2.22
C PHE A 7 23.76 -48.96 3.28
N ILE A 8 24.76 -49.11 4.16
CA ILE A 8 25.12 -48.11 5.17
C ILE A 8 25.63 -46.82 4.51
N ILE A 9 26.47 -46.94 3.49
CA ILE A 9 26.98 -45.77 2.74
C ILE A 9 25.82 -45.02 2.07
N LEU A 10 24.85 -45.73 1.48
CA LEU A 10 23.70 -45.12 0.81
C LEU A 10 22.77 -44.41 1.81
N LEU A 11 22.59 -44.97 3.01
CA LEU A 11 21.80 -44.35 4.08
C LEU A 11 22.48 -43.08 4.63
N VAL A 12 23.80 -43.08 4.80
CA VAL A 12 24.55 -41.89 5.19
C VAL A 12 24.46 -40.80 4.13
N ILE A 13 24.57 -41.16 2.85
CA ILE A 13 24.40 -40.22 1.73
C ILE A 13 22.99 -39.63 1.71
N PHE A 14 21.95 -40.44 1.93
CA PHE A 14 20.56 -39.99 1.99
C PHE A 14 20.31 -39.02 3.16
N LEU A 15 20.97 -39.23 4.30
CA LEU A 15 20.86 -38.35 5.47
C LEU A 15 21.62 -37.03 5.28
N VAL A 16 22.76 -37.05 4.58
CA VAL A 16 23.55 -35.84 4.26
C VAL A 16 22.88 -34.99 3.17
N ILE A 17 22.13 -35.61 2.24
CA ILE A 17 21.41 -34.93 1.15
C ILE A 17 19.95 -34.63 1.53
N GLY A 18 19.48 -35.11 2.68
CA GLY A 18 18.16 -34.80 3.24
C GLY A 18 18.00 -33.29 3.37
N GLY A 19 17.38 -32.69 2.36
CA GLY A 19 17.41 -31.26 2.11
C GLY A 19 16.94 -30.47 3.32
N SER A 20 17.64 -29.38 3.59
CA SER A 20 17.12 -28.27 4.37
C SER A 20 15.78 -27.87 3.75
N ILE A 21 14.68 -28.30 4.34
CA ILE A 21 13.38 -27.69 4.07
C ILE A 21 13.44 -26.31 4.73
N ASP A 22 13.93 -25.34 3.98
CA ASP A 22 13.77 -23.93 4.35
C ASP A 22 12.28 -23.73 4.58
N ALA A 23 11.92 -23.53 5.84
CA ALA A 23 10.56 -23.21 6.22
C ALA A 23 10.19 -21.97 5.41
N THR A 24 9.35 -22.14 4.38
CA THR A 24 8.78 -21.04 3.62
C THR A 24 7.80 -20.36 4.55
N THR A 25 8.34 -19.51 5.43
CA THR A 25 7.53 -18.64 6.25
C THR A 25 6.70 -17.79 5.30
N PHE A 26 5.38 -17.74 5.51
CA PHE A 26 4.49 -16.88 4.77
C PHE A 26 4.92 -15.43 5.06
N ARG A 27 5.75 -14.87 4.17
CA ARG A 27 6.19 -13.48 4.29
C ARG A 27 4.98 -12.61 3.98
N ASN A 28 4.44 -11.93 5.00
CA ASN A 28 3.30 -11.05 4.84
C ASN A 28 3.56 -10.07 3.67
N PRO A 29 2.83 -10.17 2.54
CA PRO A 29 3.05 -9.31 1.38
C PRO A 29 2.72 -7.85 1.69
N ILE A 30 1.90 -7.60 2.72
CA ILE A 30 1.53 -6.27 3.22
C ILE A 30 2.63 -5.71 4.16
N LYS A 31 3.62 -6.52 4.57
CA LYS A 31 4.76 -6.13 5.44
C LYS A 31 4.39 -5.39 6.74
N ALA A 32 3.13 -5.44 7.16
CA ALA A 32 2.66 -4.84 8.39
C ALA A 32 2.72 -5.87 9.52
N ALA A 33 3.51 -5.58 10.56
CA ALA A 33 3.57 -6.40 11.78
C ALA A 33 2.53 -5.96 12.82
N ASN A 34 2.08 -4.70 12.75
CA ASN A 34 1.16 -4.08 13.71
C ASN A 34 0.08 -3.27 13.00
N PHE A 35 -1.06 -3.06 13.66
CA PHE A 35 -2.17 -2.22 13.14
C PHE A 35 -1.67 -0.81 12.73
N THR A 36 -0.76 -0.23 13.51
CA THR A 36 -0.13 1.07 13.22
C THR A 36 0.66 1.07 11.91
N GLN A 37 1.42 -0.01 11.64
CA GLN A 37 2.18 -0.13 10.39
C GLN A 37 1.26 -0.33 9.18
N LEU A 38 0.18 -1.09 9.35
CA LEU A 38 -0.84 -1.25 8.32
C LEU A 38 -1.46 0.10 7.95
N LEU A 39 -1.83 0.90 8.93
CA LEU A 39 -2.42 2.23 8.72
C LEU A 39 -1.44 3.18 8.01
N ASN A 40 -0.17 3.19 8.44
CA ASN A 40 0.88 3.98 7.80
C ASN A 40 1.08 3.58 6.34
N LEU A 41 1.07 2.29 6.04
CA LEU A 41 1.24 1.79 4.68
C LEU A 41 0.03 2.14 3.79
N LEU A 42 -1.19 1.98 4.32
CA LEU A 42 -2.43 2.34 3.63
C LEU A 42 -2.49 3.85 3.31
N ILE A 43 -2.09 4.70 4.25
CA ILE A 43 -2.08 6.14 4.04
C ILE A 43 -0.96 6.57 3.11
N ASN A 44 0.21 5.92 3.18
CA ASN A 44 1.28 6.16 2.22
C ASN A 44 0.84 5.80 0.79
N PHE A 45 0.11 4.68 0.63
CA PHE A 45 -0.48 4.28 -0.63
C PHE A 45 -1.50 5.31 -1.13
N LEU A 46 -2.45 5.73 -0.28
CA LEU A 46 -3.42 6.78 -0.60
C LEU A 46 -2.74 8.10 -0.98
N TRP A 47 -1.65 8.47 -0.31
CA TRP A 47 -0.91 9.69 -0.63
C TRP A 47 -0.33 9.67 -2.05
N VAL A 48 0.36 8.58 -2.41
CA VAL A 48 0.92 8.42 -3.75
C VAL A 48 -0.20 8.41 -4.80
N LEU A 49 -1.29 7.72 -4.52
CA LEU A 49 -2.46 7.69 -5.39
C LEU A 49 -3.08 9.08 -5.57
N SER A 50 -3.21 9.85 -4.49
CA SER A 50 -3.72 11.22 -4.53
C SER A 50 -2.82 12.15 -5.34
N LEU A 51 -1.49 12.06 -5.20
CA LEU A 51 -0.58 12.87 -6.01
C LEU A 51 -0.75 12.63 -7.53
N ALA A 52 -1.09 11.40 -7.92
CA ALA A 52 -1.37 11.06 -9.31
C ALA A 52 -2.78 11.49 -9.76
N LEU A 53 -3.80 11.30 -8.91
CA LEU A 53 -5.20 11.60 -9.25
C LEU A 53 -5.56 13.09 -9.19
N LEU A 54 -4.93 13.86 -8.29
CA LEU A 54 -5.24 15.27 -8.09
C LEU A 54 -5.10 16.12 -9.37
N PRO A 55 -3.99 16.07 -10.12
CA PRO A 55 -3.87 16.85 -11.35
C PRO A 55 -4.90 16.42 -12.41
N LEU A 56 -5.26 15.13 -12.47
CA LEU A 56 -6.30 14.64 -13.38
C LEU A 56 -7.68 15.21 -13.04
N ALA A 57 -8.03 15.25 -11.76
CA ALA A 57 -9.30 15.81 -11.29
C ALA A 57 -9.38 17.33 -11.53
N ILE A 58 -8.28 18.05 -11.28
CA ILE A 58 -8.18 19.49 -11.56
C ILE A 58 -8.31 19.75 -13.07
N MET A 59 -7.64 18.96 -13.90
CA MET A 59 -7.73 19.07 -15.35
C MET A 59 -9.16 18.81 -15.83
N MET A 60 -9.84 17.79 -15.32
CA MET A 60 -11.23 17.50 -15.65
C MET A 60 -12.15 18.67 -15.26
N SER A 61 -11.98 19.23 -14.05
CA SER A 61 -12.71 20.43 -13.61
C SER A 61 -12.47 21.62 -14.55
N ALA A 62 -11.21 21.86 -14.94
CA ALA A 62 -10.85 22.94 -15.85
C ALA A 62 -11.54 22.77 -17.21
N PHE A 63 -11.59 21.55 -17.76
CA PHE A 63 -12.33 21.29 -19.00
C PHE A 63 -13.80 21.62 -18.87
N TYR A 64 -14.49 21.17 -17.81
CA TYR A 64 -15.90 21.50 -17.60
C TYR A 64 -16.15 23.00 -17.44
N PHE A 65 -15.22 23.75 -16.84
CA PHE A 65 -15.31 25.21 -16.76
C PHE A 65 -15.17 25.87 -18.14
N LEU A 66 -14.21 25.42 -18.95
CA LEU A 66 -13.91 26.00 -20.26
C LEU A 66 -14.96 25.65 -21.32
N THR A 67 -15.46 24.42 -21.33
CA THR A 67 -16.46 23.95 -22.31
C THR A 67 -17.89 24.23 -21.88
N GLY A 68 -18.11 24.65 -20.63
CA GLY A 68 -19.44 24.85 -20.05
C GLY A 68 -20.24 25.98 -20.69
N GLY A 69 -19.60 26.99 -21.28
CA GLY A 69 -20.26 28.00 -22.14
C GLY A 69 -21.45 28.76 -21.53
N GLY A 70 -21.57 28.81 -20.18
CA GLY A 70 -22.72 29.42 -19.49
C GLY A 70 -23.84 28.45 -19.09
N ASN A 71 -23.68 27.15 -19.31
CA ASN A 71 -24.58 26.13 -18.77
C ASN A 71 -24.30 25.92 -17.27
N ASP A 72 -25.22 26.39 -16.43
CA ASP A 72 -25.13 26.31 -14.96
C ASP A 72 -24.85 24.90 -14.43
N LYS A 73 -25.37 23.86 -15.10
CA LYS A 73 -25.12 22.46 -14.70
C LYS A 73 -23.65 22.09 -14.82
N GLN A 74 -22.99 22.48 -15.92
CA GLN A 74 -21.59 22.16 -16.16
C GLN A 74 -20.67 22.97 -15.24
N ILE A 75 -20.99 24.25 -15.02
CA ILE A 75 -20.23 25.11 -14.10
C ILE A 75 -20.35 24.60 -12.66
N THR A 76 -21.53 24.17 -12.25
CA THR A 76 -21.74 23.60 -10.90
C THR A 76 -20.99 22.28 -10.74
N ALA A 77 -21.02 21.40 -11.75
CA ALA A 77 -20.25 20.16 -11.74
C ALA A 77 -18.74 20.43 -11.64
N ALA A 78 -18.22 21.39 -12.41
CA ALA A 78 -16.80 21.78 -12.38
C ALA A 78 -16.35 22.25 -11.00
N LYS A 79 -17.17 23.07 -10.33
CA LYS A 79 -16.95 23.53 -8.94
C LYS A 79 -16.93 22.37 -7.96
N ASN A 80 -17.90 21.46 -8.07
CA ASN A 80 -18.00 20.31 -7.17
C ASN A 80 -16.80 19.38 -7.30
N ILE A 81 -16.37 19.08 -8.53
CA ILE A 81 -15.17 18.26 -8.79
C ILE A 81 -13.94 18.90 -8.14
N LEU A 82 -13.76 20.21 -8.32
CA LEU A 82 -12.62 20.93 -7.76
C LEU A 82 -12.65 20.93 -6.22
N LEU A 83 -13.82 21.19 -5.63
CA LEU A 83 -14.01 21.18 -4.19
C LEU A 83 -13.76 19.80 -3.59
N TYR A 84 -14.29 18.73 -4.20
CA TYR A 84 -14.07 17.37 -3.72
C TYR A 84 -12.62 16.91 -3.89
N ALA A 85 -11.94 17.31 -4.97
CA ALA A 85 -10.51 17.06 -5.16
C ALA A 85 -9.68 17.73 -4.06
N PHE A 86 -9.96 19.01 -3.78
CA PHE A 86 -9.29 19.75 -2.71
C PHE A 86 -9.58 19.16 -1.33
N MET A 87 -10.84 18.86 -1.03
CA MET A 87 -11.24 18.30 0.26
C MET A 87 -10.60 16.94 0.51
N GLY A 88 -10.58 16.07 -0.50
CA GLY A 88 -9.91 14.77 -0.42
C GLY A 88 -8.41 14.90 -0.15
N PHE A 89 -7.74 15.84 -0.82
CA PHE A 89 -6.31 16.08 -0.59
C PHE A 89 -6.01 16.59 0.83
N ILE A 90 -6.84 17.50 1.34
CA ILE A 90 -6.72 18.03 2.70
C ILE A 90 -6.89 16.90 3.73
N ILE A 91 -7.90 16.04 3.56
CA ILE A 91 -8.17 14.92 4.48
C ILE A 91 -6.95 13.97 4.55
N ILE A 92 -6.38 13.61 3.40
CA ILE A 92 -5.25 12.66 3.36
C ILE A 92 -3.98 13.30 3.96
N THR A 93 -3.75 14.59 3.70
CA THR A 93 -2.66 15.36 4.32
C THR A 93 -2.82 15.41 5.84
N ALA A 94 -4.03 15.68 6.33
CA ALA A 94 -4.35 15.71 7.76
C ALA A 94 -4.15 14.33 8.41
N ALA A 95 -4.58 13.25 7.75
CA ALA A 95 -4.43 11.89 8.25
C ALA A 95 -2.95 11.52 8.51
N ARG A 96 -2.03 11.93 7.63
CA ARG A 96 -0.58 11.75 7.84
C ARG A 96 -0.04 12.50 9.05
N GLY A 97 -0.54 13.71 9.30
CA GLY A 97 -0.09 14.54 10.43
C GLY A 97 -0.58 14.05 11.79
N LEU A 98 -1.74 13.40 11.84
CA LEU A 98 -2.37 12.98 13.10
C LEU A 98 -1.81 11.67 13.66
N ILE A 99 -1.43 10.72 12.81
CA ILE A 99 -0.97 9.38 13.25
C ILE A 99 0.28 9.40 14.15
N PRO A 100 1.38 10.10 13.80
CA PRO A 100 2.54 10.15 14.67
C PRO A 100 2.23 10.80 16.02
N LYS A 101 1.26 11.72 16.09
CA LYS A 101 0.82 12.33 17.35
C LYS A 101 0.07 11.34 18.24
N ILE A 102 -0.80 10.53 17.67
CA ILE A 102 -1.54 9.51 18.42
C ILE A 102 -0.59 8.43 18.97
N ILE A 103 0.42 8.03 18.19
CA ILE A 103 1.43 7.07 18.63
C ILE A 103 2.32 7.68 19.73
N GLY A 104 2.73 8.95 19.57
CA GLY A 104 3.54 9.65 20.56
C GLY A 104 2.89 9.72 21.94
N VAL A 105 1.57 9.92 22.00
CA VAL A 105 0.80 9.99 23.26
C VAL A 105 0.66 8.63 23.96
N LEU A 106 0.73 7.52 23.22
CA LEU A 106 0.66 6.16 23.79
C LEU A 106 2.04 5.60 24.20
N THR A 107 3.13 6.30 23.88
CA THR A 107 4.51 5.85 24.17
C THR A 107 5.18 6.67 25.28
N THR A 108 4.50 7.70 25.80
CA THR A 108 4.82 8.45 27.03
C THR A 108 3.91 7.99 28.16
#